data_AF-A0AAE9A4P5-F1
#
_entry.id   AF-A0AAE9A4P5-F1
#
_cell.length_a   1.000
_cell.length_b   1.000
_cell.length_c   1.000
_cell.angle_alpha   90.00
_cell.angle_beta   90.00
_cell.angle_gamma   90.00
#
_symmetry.space_group_name_H-M   'P 1'
#
loop_
_entity.id
_entity.type
_entity.pdbx_description
1 polymer ?
#
loop_
_entity_poly.entity_id
_entity_poly.type
_entity_poly.pdbx_seq_one_letter_code
_entity_poly.pdbx_strand_id
1 'polypeptide(L)'
;MNTELNEKLIVFIDGIAENVFWVQFIISTIGLIMNIPHLFILLHNSMRTSSTNSIMIGISICDLIVLSENVYERVQSYWFYGSQYPCINNFKFWYLYSLLIGDFLRDIFEETSFWLGVFLAFTRLVIMKAAGTTLKISKPIFGYFLILLLVGLSSIHSAHYYHGFRTKKDILPVV
;
A
#
# COMPACT_ATOMS: atom_id res chain seq x y z
N MET A 1 34.01 12.02 22.15
CA MET A 1 33.67 12.96 21.05
C MET A 1 32.72 12.35 20.02
N ASN A 2 32.87 11.07 19.63
CA ASN A 2 31.91 10.42 18.72
C ASN A 2 30.51 10.21 19.29
N THR A 3 30.37 10.01 20.61
CA THR A 3 29.07 9.71 21.24
C THR A 3 28.12 10.90 21.24
N GLU A 4 28.62 12.11 21.49
CA GLU A 4 27.83 13.35 21.51
C GLU A 4 27.38 13.79 20.10
N LEU A 5 28.22 13.53 19.08
CA LEU A 5 27.86 13.76 17.68
C LEU A 5 26.78 12.78 17.21
N ASN A 6 26.86 11.51 17.63
CA ASN A 6 25.82 10.52 17.35
C ASN A 6 24.51 10.87 18.03
N GLU A 7 24.54 11.39 19.26
CA GLU A 7 23.33 11.79 20.00
C GLU A 7 22.61 12.97 19.34
N LYS A 8 23.34 14.01 18.93
CA LYS A 8 22.76 15.14 18.16
C LYS A 8 22.20 14.70 16.81
N LEU A 9 22.86 13.77 16.13
CA LEU A 9 22.39 13.22 14.86
C LEU A 9 21.09 12.43 15.05
N ILE A 10 21.00 11.60 16.10
CA ILE A 10 19.80 10.82 16.43
C ILE A 10 18.62 11.75 16.73
N VAL A 11 18.81 12.78 17.56
CA VAL A 11 17.75 13.76 17.88
C VAL A 11 17.30 14.53 16.64
N PHE A 12 18.23 14.87 15.76
CA PHE A 12 17.89 15.54 14.49
C PHE A 12 17.08 14.64 13.55
N ILE A 13 17.48 13.37 13.42
CA ILE A 13 16.76 12.37 12.62
C ILE A 13 15.37 12.14 13.19
N ASP A 14 15.24 12.02 14.50
CA ASP A 14 13.96 11.80 15.19
C ASP A 14 13.00 12.99 14.96
N GLY A 15 13.49 14.22 15.08
CA GLY A 15 12.70 15.42 14.79
C GLY A 15 12.25 15.53 13.32
N ILE A 16 13.07 15.06 12.37
CA ILE A 16 12.64 14.97 10.96
C ILE A 16 11.60 13.87 10.78
N ALA A 17 11.84 12.70 11.35
CA ALA A 17 10.96 11.54 11.23
C ALA A 17 9.57 11.87 11.77
N GLU A 18 9.48 12.51 12.94
CA GLU A 18 8.20 12.90 13.54
C GLU A 18 7.40 13.85 12.64
N ASN A 19 8.06 14.83 12.02
CA ASN A 19 7.40 15.73 11.07
C ASN A 19 6.91 15.01 9.81
N VAL A 20 7.74 14.12 9.24
CA VAL A 20 7.37 13.32 8.07
C VAL A 20 6.16 12.44 8.39
N PHE A 21 6.14 11.83 9.58
CA PHE A 21 5.05 10.98 10.02
C PHE A 21 3.73 11.72 10.20
N TRP A 22 3.78 12.94 10.75
CA TRP A 22 2.61 13.82 10.83
C TRP A 22 2.04 14.18 9.47
N VAL A 23 2.91 14.56 8.53
CA VAL A 23 2.50 14.88 7.15
C VAL A 23 1.89 13.65 6.47
N GLN A 24 2.52 12.49 6.63
CA GLN A 24 2.03 11.23 6.05
C GLN A 24 0.64 10.87 6.59
N PHE A 25 0.40 11.05 7.89
CA PHE A 25 -0.90 10.80 8.51
C PHE A 25 -2.01 11.73 7.98
N ILE A 26 -1.69 13.02 7.79
CA ILE A 26 -2.64 13.99 7.23
C ILE A 26 -2.98 13.64 5.79
N ILE A 27 -1.96 13.37 4.96
CA ILE A 27 -2.14 13.02 3.55
C ILE A 27 -2.96 11.73 3.42
N SER A 28 -2.66 10.70 4.21
CA SER A 28 -3.41 9.44 4.13
C SER A 28 -4.86 9.60 4.57
N THR A 29 -5.13 10.41 5.59
CA THR A 29 -6.50 10.72 6.01
C THR A 29 -7.28 11.41 4.89
N ILE A 30 -6.69 12.42 4.24
CA ILE A 30 -7.31 13.13 3.11
C ILE A 30 -7.54 12.16 1.94
N GLY A 31 -6.55 11.32 1.64
CA GLY A 31 -6.62 10.31 0.58
C GLY A 31 -7.76 9.32 0.79
N LEU A 32 -7.99 8.85 2.02
CA LEU A 32 -9.13 7.98 2.34
C LEU A 32 -10.47 8.68 2.07
N ILE A 33 -10.60 9.93 2.54
CA ILE A 33 -11.83 10.71 2.35
C ILE A 33 -12.13 10.93 0.86
N MET A 34 -11.11 11.10 0.02
CA MET A 34 -11.26 11.28 -1.42
C MET A 34 -11.55 9.96 -2.16
N ASN A 35 -10.92 8.85 -1.75
CA ASN A 35 -11.07 7.58 -2.45
C ASN A 35 -12.40 6.86 -2.17
N ILE A 36 -13.03 7.09 -1.01
CA ILE A 36 -14.36 6.53 -0.69
C ILE A 36 -15.45 6.98 -1.70
N PRO A 37 -15.69 8.29 -1.93
CA PRO A 37 -16.70 8.72 -2.89
C PRO A 37 -16.30 8.37 -4.33
N HIS A 38 -15.00 8.40 -4.65
CA HIS A 38 -14.51 7.96 -5.96
C HIS A 38 -14.89 6.51 -6.26
N LEU A 39 -14.66 5.60 -5.30
CA LEU A 39 -15.06 4.20 -5.42
C LEU A 39 -16.59 4.05 -5.54
N PHE A 40 -17.36 4.80 -4.75
CA PHE A 40 -18.82 4.74 -4.78
C PHE A 40 -19.39 5.14 -6.14
N ILE A 41 -18.87 6.22 -6.74
CA ILE A 41 -19.28 6.70 -8.07
C ILE A 41 -18.95 5.65 -9.15
N LEU A 42 -17.78 5.03 -9.07
CA LEU A 42 -17.33 4.03 -10.06
C LEU A 42 -18.07 2.69 -9.95
N LEU A 43 -18.53 2.32 -8.76
CA LEU A 43 -19.33 1.11 -8.54
C LEU A 43 -20.73 1.20 -9.14
N HIS A 44 -21.20 2.40 -9.49
CA HIS A 44 -22.52 2.58 -10.07
C HIS A 44 -22.68 1.81 -11.39
N ASN A 45 -23.79 1.08 -11.53
CA ASN A 45 -24.02 0.09 -12.58
C ASN A 45 -23.88 0.66 -14.01
N SER A 46 -24.14 1.95 -14.20
CA SER A 46 -24.01 2.65 -15.49
C SER A 46 -22.56 2.79 -15.97
N MET A 47 -21.59 2.81 -15.06
CA MET A 47 -20.18 3.06 -15.37
C MET A 47 -19.36 1.77 -15.54
N ARG A 48 -19.89 0.57 -15.24
CA ARG A 48 -19.13 -0.69 -15.33
C ARG A 48 -19.02 -1.29 -16.74
N THR A 49 -19.35 -0.52 -17.76
CA THR A 49 -19.46 -0.99 -19.15
C THR A 49 -18.10 -1.07 -19.88
N SER A 50 -17.06 -0.42 -19.34
CA SER A 50 -15.72 -0.38 -19.95
C SER A 50 -14.65 -1.01 -19.06
N SER A 51 -13.70 -1.71 -19.68
CA SER A 51 -12.50 -2.25 -19.05
C SER A 51 -11.69 -1.20 -18.27
N THR A 52 -11.62 0.04 -18.77
CA THR A 52 -10.96 1.17 -18.08
C THR A 52 -11.59 1.45 -16.71
N ASN A 53 -12.91 1.34 -16.61
CA ASN A 53 -13.62 1.61 -15.36
C ASN A 53 -13.44 0.45 -14.37
N SER A 54 -13.33 -0.79 -14.85
CA SER A 54 -12.95 -1.95 -14.03
C SER A 54 -11.55 -1.81 -13.43
N ILE A 55 -10.56 -1.39 -14.24
CA ILE A 55 -9.19 -1.14 -13.77
C ILE A 55 -9.15 0.00 -12.75
N MET A 56 -9.90 1.08 -12.99
CA MET A 56 -9.97 2.24 -12.09
C MET A 56 -10.60 1.90 -10.72
N ILE A 57 -11.57 0.98 -10.69
CA ILE A 57 -12.10 0.42 -9.44
C ILE A 57 -11.00 -0.36 -8.71
N GLY A 58 -10.23 -1.19 -9.42
CA GLY A 58 -9.09 -1.92 -8.86
C GLY A 58 -8.06 -1.00 -8.19
N ILE A 59 -7.66 0.07 -8.87
CA ILE A 59 -6.74 1.10 -8.34
C ILE A 59 -7.31 1.72 -7.08
N SER A 60 -8.59 2.14 -7.13
CA SER A 60 -9.24 2.78 -5.97
C SER A 60 -9.30 1.87 -4.74
N ILE A 61 -9.48 0.56 -4.93
CA ILE A 61 -9.46 -0.43 -3.84
C ILE A 61 -8.05 -0.60 -3.29
N CYS A 62 -7.04 -0.71 -4.17
CA CYS A 62 -5.63 -0.84 -3.74
C CYS A 62 -5.21 0.37 -2.91
N ASP A 63 -5.51 1.59 -3.39
CA ASP A 63 -5.19 2.82 -2.67
C ASP A 63 -5.94 2.92 -1.34
N LEU A 64 -7.20 2.50 -1.26
CA LEU A 64 -7.93 2.46 0.01
C LEU A 64 -7.28 1.53 1.02
N ILE A 65 -6.82 0.35 0.59
CA ILE A 65 -6.16 -0.63 1.47
C ILE A 65 -4.85 -0.03 2.01
N VAL A 66 -3.96 0.45 1.14
CA VAL A 66 -2.66 1.05 1.51
C VAL A 66 -2.85 2.22 2.47
N LEU A 67 -3.77 3.14 2.16
CA LEU A 67 -4.03 4.29 3.00
C LEU A 67 -4.67 3.92 4.34
N SER A 68 -5.56 2.93 4.35
CA SER A 68 -6.19 2.44 5.58
C SER A 68 -5.19 1.80 6.53
N GLU A 69 -4.22 1.08 5.99
CA GLU A 69 -3.18 0.42 6.76
C GLU A 69 -2.19 1.43 7.33
N ASN A 70 -1.78 2.43 6.54
CA ASN A 70 -0.94 3.51 7.04
C ASN A 70 -1.64 4.29 8.18
N VAL A 71 -2.94 4.55 8.06
CA VAL A 71 -3.70 5.16 9.17
C VAL A 71 -3.77 4.22 10.38
N TYR A 72 -4.01 2.93 10.17
CA TYR A 72 -4.07 1.94 11.25
C TYR A 72 -2.75 1.85 12.03
N GLU A 73 -1.61 1.71 11.35
CA GLU A 73 -0.28 1.64 11.95
C GLU A 73 0.00 2.88 12.82
N ARG A 74 -0.32 4.08 12.30
CA ARG A 74 -0.08 5.36 12.99
C ARG A 74 -0.98 5.54 14.19
N VAL A 75 -2.28 5.23 14.08
CA VAL A 75 -3.22 5.33 15.19
C VAL A 75 -2.83 4.35 16.31
N GLN A 76 -2.43 3.12 15.97
CA GLN A 76 -1.94 2.16 16.95
C GLN A 76 -0.68 2.67 17.65
N SER A 77 0.30 3.14 16.89
CA SER A 77 1.58 3.63 17.42
C SER A 77 1.40 4.83 18.36
N TYR A 78 0.67 5.87 17.94
CA TYR A 78 0.52 7.10 18.75
C TYR A 78 -0.48 6.95 19.90
N TRP A 79 -1.63 6.30 19.68
CA TRP A 79 -2.74 6.33 20.64
C TRP A 79 -2.69 5.19 21.66
N PHE A 80 -2.15 4.04 21.28
CA PHE A 80 -2.11 2.85 22.15
C PHE A 80 -0.71 2.58 22.72
N TYR A 81 0.34 2.83 21.93
CA TYR A 81 1.72 2.50 22.31
C TYR A 81 2.61 3.71 22.64
N GLY A 82 2.16 4.95 22.39
CA GLY A 82 2.87 6.19 22.73
C GLY A 82 2.98 6.49 24.23
N SER A 83 2.47 5.60 25.07
CA SER A 83 2.54 5.69 26.51
C SER A 83 3.91 5.18 26.99
N GLN A 84 4.76 6.12 27.44
CA GLN A 84 6.16 5.95 27.91
C GLN A 84 6.31 5.06 29.17
N TYR A 85 5.60 3.94 29.30
CA TYR A 85 5.78 3.02 30.43
C TYR A 85 6.69 1.86 30.00
N PRO A 86 7.94 1.79 30.52
CA PRO A 86 8.95 0.82 30.09
C PRO A 86 8.68 -0.64 30.51
N CYS A 87 7.53 -0.91 31.13
CA CYS A 87 7.24 -2.17 31.83
C CYS A 87 5.93 -2.86 31.40
N ILE A 88 5.28 -2.41 30.32
CA ILE A 88 4.16 -3.15 29.73
C ILE A 88 4.71 -4.09 28.66
N ASN A 89 4.50 -5.41 28.83
CA ASN A 89 4.75 -6.41 27.79
C ASN A 89 3.75 -6.19 26.64
N ASN A 90 4.10 -5.25 25.77
CA ASN A 90 3.21 -4.59 24.81
C ASN A 90 2.99 -5.37 23.49
N PHE A 91 3.76 -6.44 23.26
CA PHE A 91 3.67 -7.24 22.04
C PHE A 91 2.77 -8.46 22.24
N LYS A 92 1.45 -8.25 22.19
CA LYS A 92 0.54 -9.38 21.95
C LYS A 92 0.89 -10.00 20.60
N PHE A 93 1.01 -11.33 20.53
CA PHE A 93 1.29 -12.06 19.28
C PHE A 93 0.39 -11.60 18.13
N TRP A 94 -0.89 -11.35 18.41
CA TRP A 94 -1.86 -10.83 17.45
C TRP A 94 -1.55 -9.44 16.89
N TYR A 95 -0.99 -8.52 17.70
CA TYR A 95 -0.63 -7.18 17.23
C TYR A 95 0.58 -7.24 16.31
N LEU A 96 1.63 -7.96 16.72
CA LEU A 96 2.83 -8.14 15.91
C LEU A 96 2.49 -8.85 14.58
N TYR A 97 1.61 -9.85 14.64
CA TYR A 97 1.12 -10.52 13.45
C TYR A 97 0.29 -9.60 12.56
N SER A 98 -0.57 -8.75 13.13
CA SER A 98 -1.36 -7.74 12.40
C SER A 98 -0.49 -6.67 11.74
N LEU A 99 0.62 -6.29 12.36
CA LEU A 99 1.59 -5.35 11.79
C LEU A 99 2.31 -5.98 10.58
N LEU A 100 2.80 -7.21 10.76
CA LEU A 100 3.52 -7.94 9.71
C LEU A 100 2.64 -8.23 8.49
N ILE A 101 1.38 -8.65 8.71
CA ILE A 101 0.43 -8.86 7.60
C ILE A 101 0.04 -7.53 6.96
N GLY A 102 -0.07 -6.45 7.76
CA GLY A 102 -0.21 -5.10 7.24
C GLY A 102 0.92 -4.80 6.28
N ASP A 103 2.16 -4.70 6.74
CA ASP A 103 3.30 -4.29 5.93
C ASP A 103 3.38 -5.06 4.59
N PHE A 104 3.10 -6.37 4.65
CA PHE A 104 3.03 -7.22 3.46
C PHE A 104 1.91 -6.83 2.48
N LEU A 105 0.71 -6.52 2.98
CA LEU A 105 -0.40 -6.04 2.17
C LEU A 105 -0.08 -4.67 1.56
N ARG A 106 0.43 -3.71 2.35
CA ARG A 106 0.85 -2.39 1.85
C ARG A 106 1.81 -2.51 0.67
N ASP A 107 2.87 -3.29 0.81
CA ASP A 107 3.86 -3.50 -0.25
C ASP A 107 3.22 -4.07 -1.53
N ILE A 108 2.38 -5.11 -1.39
CA ILE A 108 1.73 -5.74 -2.54
C ILE A 108 0.78 -4.79 -3.25
N PHE A 109 -0.04 -4.06 -2.49
CA PHE A 109 -1.07 -3.19 -3.07
C PHE A 109 -0.48 -1.90 -3.65
N GLU A 110 0.61 -1.38 -3.10
CA GLU A 110 1.34 -0.24 -3.67
C GLU A 110 1.96 -0.60 -5.02
N GLU A 111 2.67 -1.74 -5.10
CA GLU A 111 3.21 -2.24 -6.36
C GLU A 111 2.08 -2.52 -7.38
N THR A 112 1.01 -3.16 -6.93
CA THR A 112 -0.14 -3.49 -7.79
C THR A 112 -0.80 -2.22 -8.33
N SER A 113 -0.99 -1.19 -7.49
CA SER A 113 -1.59 0.09 -7.91
C SER A 113 -0.75 0.77 -8.98
N PHE A 114 0.59 0.78 -8.81
CA PHE A 114 1.52 1.30 -9.82
C PHE A 114 1.36 0.59 -11.17
N TRP A 115 1.40 -0.75 -11.17
CA TRP A 115 1.24 -1.53 -12.40
C TRP A 115 -0.14 -1.34 -13.03
N LEU A 116 -1.20 -1.32 -12.24
CA LEU A 116 -2.56 -1.05 -12.72
C LEU A 116 -2.66 0.34 -13.39
N GLY A 117 -1.96 1.35 -12.86
CA GLY A 117 -1.84 2.66 -13.50
C GLY A 117 -1.20 2.60 -14.89
N VAL A 118 -0.13 1.82 -15.05
CA VAL A 118 0.52 1.60 -16.36
C VAL A 118 -0.44 0.92 -17.34
N PHE A 119 -1.14 -0.12 -16.90
CA PHE A 119 -2.12 -0.80 -17.75
C PHE A 119 -3.34 0.05 -18.08
N LEU A 120 -3.75 0.96 -17.20
CA LEU A 120 -4.79 1.95 -17.46
C LEU A 120 -4.40 2.86 -18.64
N ALA A 121 -3.18 3.40 -18.60
CA ALA A 121 -2.65 4.26 -19.66
C ALA A 121 -2.53 3.49 -20.99
N PHE A 122 -2.00 2.27 -20.94
CA PHE A 122 -1.91 1.40 -22.11
C PHE A 122 -3.28 1.10 -22.72
N THR A 123 -4.26 0.76 -21.88
CA THR A 123 -5.63 0.47 -22.32
C THR A 123 -6.26 1.70 -23.00
N ARG A 124 -6.06 2.90 -22.45
CA ARG A 124 -6.53 4.15 -23.09
C ARG A 124 -5.88 4.39 -24.46
N LEU A 125 -4.57 4.15 -24.58
CA LEU A 125 -3.85 4.29 -25.85
C LEU A 125 -4.40 3.31 -26.89
N VAL A 126 -4.59 2.05 -26.52
CA VAL A 126 -5.15 1.02 -27.41
C VAL A 126 -6.56 1.36 -27.85
N ILE A 127 -7.43 1.81 -26.93
CA ILE A 127 -8.80 2.22 -27.27
C ILE A 127 -8.80 3.41 -28.24
N MET A 128 -7.97 4.43 -27.97
CA MET A 128 -7.88 5.61 -28.82
C MET A 128 -7.35 5.28 -30.22
N LYS A 129 -6.41 4.33 -30.33
CA LYS A 129 -5.84 3.90 -31.61
C LYS A 129 -6.75 2.93 -32.38
N ALA A 130 -7.61 2.18 -31.69
CA ALA A 130 -8.46 1.15 -32.27
C ALA A 130 -9.92 1.58 -32.46
N ALA A 131 -10.19 2.89 -32.44
CA ALA A 131 -11.52 3.49 -32.62
C ALA A 131 -12.18 3.00 -33.93
N GLY A 132 -12.95 1.91 -33.86
CA GLY A 132 -13.62 1.29 -35.00
C GLY A 132 -13.78 -0.24 -34.91
N THR A 133 -12.94 -0.94 -34.15
CA THR A 133 -13.00 -2.40 -34.03
C THR A 133 -13.51 -2.81 -32.65
N THR A 134 -14.45 -3.75 -32.57
CA THR A 134 -14.97 -4.30 -31.31
C THR A 134 -13.90 -5.12 -30.58
N LEU A 135 -12.96 -4.42 -29.92
CA LEU A 135 -11.89 -5.05 -29.18
C LEU A 135 -12.46 -5.81 -27.96
N LYS A 136 -12.17 -7.11 -27.89
CA LYS A 136 -12.44 -7.95 -26.71
C LYS A 136 -11.81 -7.37 -25.42
N ILE A 137 -10.78 -6.53 -25.55
CA ILE A 137 -10.08 -5.81 -24.47
C ILE A 137 -10.99 -4.79 -23.77
N SER A 138 -12.06 -4.32 -24.42
CA SER A 138 -13.02 -3.39 -23.81
C SER A 138 -13.93 -4.06 -22.78
N LYS A 139 -13.95 -5.40 -22.69
CA LYS A 139 -14.81 -6.11 -21.74
C LYS A 139 -14.29 -5.98 -20.31
N PRO A 140 -15.17 -5.73 -19.32
CA PRO A 140 -14.77 -5.57 -17.92
C PRO A 140 -14.13 -6.82 -17.31
N ILE A 141 -14.42 -8.01 -17.86
CA ILE A 141 -13.84 -9.30 -17.44
C ILE A 141 -12.31 -9.33 -17.57
N PHE A 142 -11.75 -8.62 -18.57
CA PHE A 142 -10.31 -8.55 -18.80
C PHE A 142 -9.63 -7.73 -17.70
N GLY A 143 -10.25 -6.63 -17.25
CA GLY A 143 -9.76 -5.83 -16.13
C GLY A 143 -9.68 -6.62 -14.82
N TYR A 144 -10.70 -7.43 -14.49
CA TYR A 144 -10.66 -8.29 -13.30
C TYR A 144 -9.58 -9.36 -13.38
N PHE A 145 -9.39 -9.98 -14.55
CA PHE A 145 -8.31 -10.95 -14.76
C PHE A 145 -6.93 -10.31 -14.60
N LEU A 146 -6.75 -9.09 -15.13
CA LEU A 146 -5.50 -8.34 -15.01
C LEU A 146 -5.17 -8.00 -13.55
N ILE A 147 -6.17 -7.56 -12.77
CA ILE A 147 -6.00 -7.30 -11.33
C ILE A 147 -5.57 -8.57 -10.61
N LEU A 148 -6.24 -9.70 -10.86
CA LEU A 148 -5.91 -10.97 -10.22
C LEU A 148 -4.49 -11.46 -10.58
N LEU A 149 -4.07 -11.26 -11.84
CA LEU A 149 -2.72 -11.60 -12.29
C LEU A 149 -1.66 -10.72 -11.64
N LEU A 150 -1.91 -9.41 -11.52
CA LEU A 150 -0.96 -8.47 -10.91
C LEU A 150 -0.78 -8.67 -9.41
N VAL A 151 -1.89 -8.89 -8.68
CA VAL A 151 -1.82 -9.25 -7.26
C VAL A 151 -1.02 -10.55 -7.06
N GLY A 152 -1.19 -11.52 -7.97
CA GLY A 152 -0.41 -12.75 -7.96
C GLY A 152 1.09 -12.52 -8.16
N LEU A 153 1.47 -11.69 -9.15
CA LEU A 153 2.87 -11.37 -9.41
C LEU A 153 3.53 -10.57 -8.27
N SER A 154 2.85 -9.57 -7.72
CA SER A 154 3.34 -8.81 -6.57
C SER A 154 3.45 -9.67 -5.31
N SER A 155 2.54 -10.61 -5.11
CA SER A 155 2.64 -11.58 -4.01
C SER A 155 3.89 -12.49 -4.16
N ILE A 156 4.21 -12.93 -5.38
CA ILE A 156 5.41 -13.73 -5.65
C ILE A 156 6.68 -12.90 -5.45
N HIS A 157 6.68 -11.64 -5.89
CA HIS A 157 7.81 -10.73 -5.71
C HIS A 157 8.09 -10.46 -4.23
N SER A 158 7.06 -10.10 -3.46
CA SER A 158 7.16 -9.87 -2.02
C SER A 158 7.54 -11.15 -1.26
N ALA A 159 6.99 -12.31 -1.62
CA ALA A 159 7.39 -13.58 -1.04
C ALA A 159 8.87 -13.92 -1.32
N HIS A 160 9.37 -13.64 -2.53
CA HIS A 160 10.78 -13.83 -2.88
C HIS A 160 11.69 -12.89 -2.08
N TYR A 161 11.28 -11.62 -1.90
CA TYR A 161 12.00 -10.65 -1.07
C TYR A 161 12.10 -11.13 0.38
N TYR A 162 10.97 -11.47 1.02
CA TYR A 162 10.93 -11.95 2.40
C TYR A 162 11.67 -13.28 2.62
N HIS A 163 11.68 -14.19 1.63
CA HIS A 163 12.47 -15.42 1.70
C HIS A 163 13.99 -15.12 1.76
N GLY A 164 14.44 -14.07 1.05
CA GLY A 164 15.83 -13.63 1.07
C GLY A 164 16.28 -12.99 2.39
N PHE A 165 15.36 -12.40 3.17
CA PHE A 165 15.69 -11.89 4.51
C PHE A 165 15.86 -13.00 5.55
N ARG A 166 15.11 -14.10 5.41
CA ARG A 166 15.19 -15.24 6.32
C ARG A 166 16.57 -15.91 6.27
N THR A 167 17.17 -16.02 5.09
CA THR A 167 18.53 -16.57 4.92
C THR A 167 19.65 -15.63 5.40
N LYS A 168 19.42 -14.30 5.41
CA LYS A 168 20.39 -13.32 5.93
C LYS A 168 20.35 -13.18 7.45
N LYS A 169 19.17 -13.35 8.08
CA LYS A 169 19.01 -13.25 9.54
C LYS A 169 19.64 -14.44 10.29
N ASP A 170 19.79 -15.59 9.63
CA ASP A 170 20.53 -16.74 10.17
C ASP A 170 22.06 -16.51 10.25
N ILE A 171 22.59 -15.42 9.67
CA ILE A 171 24.03 -15.08 9.63
C ILE A 171 24.40 -13.94 10.59
N LEU A 172 23.43 -13.23 11.16
CA LEU A 172 23.67 -12.17 12.16
C LEU A 172 23.09 -12.60 13.52
N PRO A 173 23.93 -13.05 14.47
CA PRO A 173 23.46 -13.32 15.82
C PRO A 173 22.95 -12.01 16.43
N VAL A 174 21.78 -12.11 17.05
CA VAL A 174 21.13 -11.08 17.85
C VAL A 174 22.13 -10.57 18.89
N VAL A 175 22.49 -9.28 18.82
CA VAL A 175 23.16 -8.54 19.89
C VAL A 175 22.13 -7.63 20.54
#